data_AF-A0A1I1FSR9-F1
#
_entry.id   AF-A0A1I1FSR9-F1
#
_cell.length_a   1.000
_cell.length_b   1.000
_cell.length_c   1.000
_cell.angle_alpha   90.00
_cell.angle_beta   90.00
_cell.angle_gamma   90.00
#
_symmetry.space_group_name_H-M   'P 1'
#
loop_
_entity.id
_entity.type
_entity.pdbx_description
1 polymer ?
#
loop_
_entity_poly.entity_id
_entity_poly.type
_entity_poly.pdbx_seq_one_letter_code
_entity_poly.pdbx_strand_id
1 'polypeptide(L)'
;MMKNSKTSKVIKFTLDQILSSKWYYILYIICFSIVGFIFNYNRIMGAIFGAEALANEMAIDAKDAVSVIQMLFLIVLYFVILLYGTSIANSVVEEKSGRIIETLLCYVKPSQLLVGKVTGYLISVIIQAGVVGGFMVFMSKMCGSESDTLAMAASQVDIKYYFLFVGSLILGFLMYATVYAAFASFADNSQDSTQLVLPLTMVMMLAYLIGLVILRGTSGAWSLYVPYLPLLSSILLPMTAQMDTISWGMVAIDLIIEAVEMVALVAIGSKLYRRGIVSYGEKPFFGWMHKKNSSSNRNYKQYRVEANS
;
A
#
# COMPACT_ATOMS: atom_id res chain seq x y z
N MET A 1 -8.35 -23.80 13.28
CA MET A 1 -7.14 -24.64 13.06
C MET A 1 -5.86 -23.83 12.74
N MET A 2 -5.60 -22.66 13.38
CA MET A 2 -4.39 -21.84 13.10
C MET A 2 -3.48 -21.60 14.33
N LYS A 3 -3.56 -22.42 15.38
CA LYS A 3 -2.91 -22.09 16.66
C LYS A 3 -1.40 -22.44 16.75
N ASN A 4 -0.77 -23.01 15.72
CA ASN A 4 0.63 -23.46 15.85
C ASN A 4 1.46 -23.54 14.55
N SER A 5 1.08 -22.83 13.48
CA SER A 5 1.94 -22.78 12.28
C SER A 5 3.09 -21.79 12.50
N LYS A 6 4.27 -22.09 11.95
CA LYS A 6 5.43 -21.18 11.96
C LYS A 6 5.06 -19.78 11.45
N THR A 7 4.19 -19.70 10.45
CA THR A 7 3.66 -18.45 9.90
C THR A 7 2.85 -17.64 10.90
N SER A 8 2.03 -18.27 11.75
CA SER A 8 1.26 -17.56 12.79
C SER A 8 2.16 -16.89 13.83
N LYS A 9 3.30 -17.51 14.17
CA LYS A 9 4.30 -16.91 15.07
C LYS A 9 4.95 -15.68 14.43
N VAL A 10 5.25 -15.73 13.13
CA VAL A 10 5.76 -14.56 12.39
C VAL A 10 4.72 -13.43 12.39
N ILE A 11 3.45 -13.73 12.11
CA ILE A 11 2.38 -12.72 12.12
C ILE A 11 2.33 -12.00 13.47
N LYS A 12 2.34 -12.75 14.58
CA LYS A 12 2.35 -12.15 15.93
C LYS A 12 3.58 -11.29 16.17
N PHE A 13 4.77 -11.80 15.84
CA PHE A 13 6.01 -11.06 15.97
C PHE A 13 5.98 -9.74 15.17
N THR A 14 5.49 -9.76 13.94
CA THR A 14 5.34 -8.56 13.11
C THR A 14 4.30 -7.60 13.71
N LEU A 15 3.17 -8.11 14.19
CA LEU A 15 2.16 -7.27 14.85
C LEU A 15 2.70 -6.59 16.11
N ASP A 16 3.43 -7.31 16.95
CA ASP A 16 4.03 -6.76 18.17
C ASP A 16 5.06 -5.66 17.83
N GLN A 17 5.86 -5.85 16.76
CA GLN A 17 6.76 -4.81 16.26
C GLN A 17 5.99 -3.56 15.77
N ILE A 18 4.93 -3.73 14.99
CA ILE A 18 4.15 -2.60 14.45
C ILE A 18 3.47 -1.85 15.59
N LEU A 19 2.78 -2.57 16.49
CA LEU A 19 2.01 -1.98 17.58
C LEU A 19 2.90 -1.26 18.61
N SER A 20 4.15 -1.70 18.79
CA SER A 20 5.14 -1.02 19.65
C SER A 20 5.91 0.10 18.94
N SER A 21 5.78 0.22 17.61
CA SER A 21 6.50 1.23 16.85
C SER A 21 5.93 2.63 17.09
N LYS A 22 6.81 3.58 17.43
CA LYS A 22 6.45 5.00 17.58
C LYS A 22 5.79 5.57 16.31
N TRP A 23 6.22 5.11 15.14
CA TRP A 23 5.65 5.53 13.85
C TRP A 23 4.16 5.20 13.73
N TYR A 24 3.73 4.05 14.26
CA TYR A 24 2.33 3.63 14.22
C TYR A 24 1.43 4.54 15.08
N TYR A 25 1.92 4.98 16.23
CA TYR A 25 1.22 5.96 17.07
C TYR A 25 1.13 7.35 16.43
N ILE A 26 2.21 7.82 15.80
CA ILE A 26 2.20 9.09 15.06
C ILE A 26 1.15 9.05 13.95
N LEU A 27 1.07 7.94 13.21
CA LEU A 27 0.08 7.75 12.16
C LEU A 27 -1.36 7.86 12.71
N TYR A 28 -1.65 7.26 13.87
CA TYR A 28 -2.94 7.46 14.54
C TYR A 28 -3.19 8.93 14.84
N ILE A 29 -2.26 9.62 15.51
CA ILE A 29 -2.44 11.02 15.88
C ILE A 29 -2.78 11.87 14.65
N ILE A 30 -2.06 11.68 13.55
CA ILE A 30 -2.33 12.38 12.28
C ILE A 30 -3.76 12.08 11.78
N CYS A 31 -4.17 10.80 11.74
CA CYS A 31 -5.52 10.42 11.33
C CYS A 31 -6.60 11.04 12.24
N PHE A 32 -6.42 10.98 13.56
CA PHE A 32 -7.34 11.58 14.53
C PHE A 32 -7.43 13.11 14.36
N SER A 33 -6.29 13.78 14.14
CA SER A 33 -6.25 15.23 13.89
C SER A 33 -6.95 15.63 12.60
N ILE A 34 -6.76 14.87 11.51
CA ILE A 34 -7.44 15.14 10.22
C ILE A 34 -8.94 14.95 10.37
N VAL A 35 -9.40 13.85 10.97
CA VAL A 35 -10.83 13.61 11.21
C VAL A 35 -11.42 14.71 12.09
N GLY A 36 -10.74 15.06 13.18
CA GLY A 36 -11.17 16.15 14.07
C GLY A 36 -11.25 17.51 13.38
N PHE A 37 -10.36 17.79 12.44
CA PHE A 37 -10.38 19.00 11.62
C PHE A 37 -11.58 19.01 10.65
N ILE A 38 -11.87 17.89 9.99
CA ILE A 38 -13.00 17.76 9.06
C ILE A 38 -14.33 18.07 9.76
N PHE A 39 -14.59 17.47 10.94
CA PHE A 39 -15.85 17.72 11.67
C PHE A 39 -15.98 19.15 12.19
N ASN A 40 -14.86 19.81 12.51
CA ASN A 40 -14.88 21.18 12.99
C ASN A 40 -14.69 22.22 11.87
N TYR A 41 -14.57 21.80 10.61
CA TYR A 41 -14.21 22.69 9.49
C TYR A 41 -15.16 23.90 9.39
N ASN A 42 -16.48 23.66 9.34
CA ASN A 42 -17.49 24.72 9.23
C ASN A 42 -17.45 25.69 10.43
N ARG A 43 -17.21 25.17 11.63
CA ARG A 43 -17.11 25.97 12.86
C ARG A 43 -15.83 26.81 12.89
N ILE A 44 -14.70 26.25 12.43
CA ILE A 44 -13.41 26.93 12.33
C ILE A 44 -13.49 28.03 11.26
N MET A 45 -14.00 27.72 10.07
CA MET A 45 -14.13 28.67 8.97
C MET A 45 -15.13 29.78 9.30
N GLY A 46 -16.26 29.46 9.92
CA GLY A 46 -17.24 30.46 10.37
C GLY A 46 -16.69 31.41 11.46
N ALA A 47 -15.78 30.92 12.31
CA ALA A 47 -15.10 31.75 13.31
C ALA A 47 -14.01 32.66 12.70
N ILE A 48 -13.38 32.26 11.59
CA ILE A 48 -12.29 33.00 10.95
C ILE A 48 -12.83 34.01 9.92
N PHE A 49 -13.82 33.63 9.11
CA PHE A 49 -14.28 34.39 7.94
C PHE A 49 -15.69 35.00 8.08
N GLY A 50 -16.40 34.72 9.18
CA GLY A 50 -17.78 35.17 9.39
C GLY A 50 -18.81 34.25 8.72
N ALA A 51 -19.98 34.10 9.36
CA ALA A 51 -20.99 33.10 8.99
C ALA A 51 -21.63 33.29 7.60
N GLU A 52 -21.60 34.49 7.04
CA GLU A 52 -22.22 34.82 5.75
C GLU A 52 -21.46 34.27 4.53
N ALA A 53 -20.16 33.97 4.66
CA ALA A 53 -19.35 33.42 3.57
C ALA A 53 -19.65 31.93 3.27
N LEU A 54 -20.18 31.17 4.24
CA LEU A 54 -20.44 29.73 4.10
C LEU A 54 -21.77 29.42 3.38
N ALA A 55 -22.68 30.38 3.29
CA ALA A 55 -24.03 30.17 2.75
C ALA A 55 -24.08 30.06 1.21
N ASN A 56 -23.06 30.58 0.49
CA ASN A 56 -23.11 30.70 -0.96
C ASN A 56 -22.42 29.55 -1.73
N GLU A 57 -21.72 28.63 -1.06
CA GLU A 57 -20.98 27.52 -1.70
C GLU A 57 -21.65 26.13 -1.54
N MET A 58 -22.79 26.04 -0.84
CA MET A 58 -23.34 24.76 -0.38
C MET A 58 -24.26 24.02 -1.36
N ALA A 59 -24.32 24.41 -2.63
CA ALA A 59 -24.97 23.61 -3.66
C ALA A 59 -23.94 22.68 -4.33
N ILE A 60 -23.52 21.64 -3.61
CA ILE A 60 -22.78 20.54 -4.23
C ILE A 60 -23.81 19.75 -5.07
N ASP A 61 -23.72 19.84 -6.39
CA ASP A 61 -24.50 18.99 -7.29
C ASP A 61 -24.16 17.52 -7.00
N ALA A 62 -25.12 16.60 -7.12
CA ALA A 62 -24.91 15.19 -6.77
C ALA A 62 -23.74 14.57 -7.55
N LYS A 63 -23.49 15.05 -8.78
CA LYS A 63 -22.36 14.64 -9.62
C LYS A 63 -21.01 15.15 -9.11
N ASP A 64 -20.99 16.36 -8.52
CA ASP A 64 -19.82 16.92 -7.86
C ASP A 64 -19.52 16.16 -6.56
N ALA A 65 -20.55 15.80 -5.78
CA ALA A 65 -20.39 15.02 -4.55
C ALA A 65 -19.77 13.63 -4.80
N VAL A 66 -20.22 12.93 -5.84
CA VAL A 66 -19.69 11.62 -6.25
C VAL A 66 -18.20 11.73 -6.59
N SER A 67 -17.81 12.71 -7.42
CA SER A 67 -16.40 12.91 -7.79
C SER A 67 -15.50 13.24 -6.60
N VAL A 68 -16.00 14.00 -5.62
CA VAL A 68 -15.28 14.32 -4.38
C VAL A 68 -15.04 13.05 -3.55
N ILE A 69 -16.02 12.15 -3.45
CA ILE A 69 -15.83 10.88 -2.74
C ILE A 69 -14.80 10.00 -3.44
N GLN A 70 -14.82 9.91 -4.77
CA GLN A 70 -13.82 9.15 -5.52
C GLN A 70 -12.40 9.70 -5.29
N MET A 71 -12.27 11.03 -5.30
CA MET A 71 -11.00 11.69 -5.00
C MET A 71 -10.52 11.39 -3.57
N LEU A 72 -11.42 11.39 -2.57
CA LEU A 72 -11.06 11.00 -1.20
C LEU A 72 -10.58 9.55 -1.14
N PHE A 73 -11.25 8.63 -1.84
CA PHE A 73 -10.83 7.23 -1.90
C PHE A 73 -9.46 7.08 -2.58
N LEU A 74 -9.21 7.81 -3.66
CA LEU A 74 -7.90 7.84 -4.32
C LEU A 74 -6.79 8.23 -3.35
N ILE A 75 -7.01 9.34 -2.63
CA ILE A 75 -6.07 9.87 -1.65
C ILE A 75 -5.83 8.84 -0.55
N VAL A 76 -6.89 8.30 0.06
CA VAL A 76 -6.77 7.30 1.13
C VAL A 76 -6.02 6.07 0.66
N LEU A 77 -6.36 5.52 -0.51
CA LEU A 77 -5.73 4.33 -1.05
C LEU A 77 -4.24 4.57 -1.31
N TYR A 78 -3.91 5.68 -1.97
CA TYR A 78 -2.52 6.08 -2.22
C TYR A 78 -1.72 6.21 -0.91
N PHE A 79 -2.23 6.92 0.08
CA PHE A 79 -1.53 7.15 1.34
C PHE A 79 -1.38 5.86 2.15
N VAL A 80 -2.40 5.01 2.22
CA VAL A 80 -2.30 3.72 2.92
C VAL A 80 -1.21 2.86 2.30
N ILE A 81 -1.20 2.70 0.97
CA ILE A 81 -0.18 1.89 0.30
C ILE A 81 1.22 2.49 0.47
N LEU A 82 1.38 3.80 0.33
CA LEU A 82 2.67 4.47 0.45
C LEU A 82 3.26 4.36 1.86
N LEU A 83 2.45 4.69 2.88
CA LEU A 83 2.91 4.76 4.27
C LEU A 83 3.25 3.36 4.80
N TYR A 84 2.39 2.39 4.53
CA TYR A 84 2.65 1.02 4.97
C TYR A 84 3.70 0.30 4.12
N GLY A 85 3.78 0.60 2.81
CA GLY A 85 4.82 0.06 1.94
C GLY A 85 6.22 0.47 2.38
N THR A 86 6.42 1.76 2.70
CA THR A 86 7.69 2.26 3.25
C THR A 86 7.97 1.73 4.66
N SER A 87 6.94 1.57 5.51
CA SER A 87 7.07 0.95 6.83
C SER A 87 7.54 -0.51 6.76
N ILE A 88 6.94 -1.32 5.89
CA ILE A 88 7.37 -2.70 5.65
C ILE A 88 8.82 -2.75 5.18
N ALA A 89 9.18 -1.88 4.24
CA ALA A 89 10.54 -1.82 3.71
C ALA A 89 11.57 -1.53 4.82
N ASN A 90 11.29 -0.54 5.67
CA ASN A 90 12.17 -0.20 6.81
C ASN A 90 12.24 -1.34 7.83
N SER A 91 11.12 -1.99 8.14
CA SER A 91 11.08 -3.13 9.07
C SER A 91 11.91 -4.33 8.58
N VAL A 92 11.90 -4.64 7.27
CA VAL A 92 12.76 -5.70 6.70
C VAL A 92 14.23 -5.37 6.89
N VAL A 93 14.59 -4.10 6.74
CA VAL A 93 15.98 -3.64 6.83
C VAL A 93 16.44 -3.61 8.27
N GLU A 94 15.62 -3.15 9.20
CA GLU A 94 15.91 -3.19 10.64
C GLU A 94 16.20 -4.61 11.13
N GLU A 95 15.43 -5.59 10.67
CA GLU A 95 15.67 -7.01 10.97
C GLU A 95 16.99 -7.52 10.39
N LYS A 96 17.34 -7.07 9.18
CA LYS A 96 18.59 -7.46 8.50
C LYS A 96 19.81 -6.80 9.14
N SER A 97 19.77 -5.49 9.38
CA SER A 97 20.86 -4.73 10.00
C SER A 97 21.07 -5.12 11.47
N GLY A 98 20.01 -5.48 12.17
CA GLY A 98 20.06 -5.93 13.57
C GLY A 98 20.56 -7.36 13.77
N ARG A 99 20.98 -8.06 12.70
CA ARG A 99 21.29 -9.52 12.71
C ARG A 99 20.16 -10.41 13.25
N ILE A 100 18.95 -9.87 13.36
CA ILE A 100 17.75 -10.60 13.79
C ILE A 100 17.40 -11.64 12.73
N ILE A 101 17.65 -11.31 11.46
CA ILE A 101 17.32 -12.18 10.33
C ILE A 101 18.04 -13.54 10.37
N GLU A 102 19.31 -13.60 10.81
CA GLU A 102 20.09 -14.85 10.90
C GLU A 102 19.43 -15.81 11.90
N THR A 103 18.99 -15.27 13.03
CA THR A 103 18.28 -16.05 14.05
C THR A 103 16.90 -16.48 13.56
N LEU A 104 16.14 -15.58 12.90
CA LEU A 104 14.80 -15.89 12.38
C LEU A 104 14.84 -16.99 11.30
N LEU A 105 15.85 -16.98 10.44
CA LEU A 105 16.02 -17.94 9.36
C LEU A 105 16.36 -19.36 9.85
N CYS A 106 16.94 -19.50 11.06
CA CYS A 106 17.09 -20.81 11.71
C CYS A 106 15.75 -21.46 12.07
N TYR A 107 14.70 -20.67 12.30
CA TYR A 107 13.38 -21.18 12.70
C TYR A 107 12.38 -21.28 11.53
N VAL A 108 12.41 -20.34 10.58
CA VAL A 108 11.36 -20.14 9.56
C VAL A 108 11.96 -19.91 8.17
N LYS A 109 11.31 -20.46 7.12
CA LYS A 109 11.75 -20.27 5.73
C LYS A 109 11.51 -18.82 5.27
N PRO A 110 12.34 -18.23 4.38
CA PRO A 110 12.15 -16.86 3.87
C PRO A 110 10.75 -16.57 3.32
N SER A 111 10.16 -17.50 2.57
CA SER A 111 8.81 -17.30 2.01
C SER A 111 7.73 -17.24 3.08
N GLN A 112 7.89 -17.98 4.18
CA GLN A 112 6.96 -17.92 5.32
C GLN A 112 7.15 -16.63 6.12
N LEU A 113 8.38 -16.12 6.20
CA LEU A 113 8.69 -14.84 6.81
C LEU A 113 7.99 -13.69 6.05
N LEU A 114 8.11 -13.67 4.73
CA LEU A 114 7.45 -12.67 3.88
C LEU A 114 5.94 -12.69 4.03
N VAL A 115 5.30 -13.86 3.87
CA VAL A 115 3.84 -13.99 3.98
C VAL A 115 3.36 -13.56 5.36
N GLY A 116 4.06 -13.98 6.42
CA GLY A 116 3.74 -13.57 7.78
C GLY A 116 3.84 -12.06 7.98
N LYS A 117 4.89 -11.43 7.43
CA LYS A 117 5.10 -9.98 7.51
C LYS A 117 4.00 -9.22 6.76
N VAL A 118 3.78 -9.53 5.49
CA VAL A 118 2.74 -8.86 4.66
C VAL A 118 1.35 -9.03 5.26
N THR A 119 1.01 -10.23 5.75
CA THR A 119 -0.28 -10.47 6.41
C THR A 119 -0.41 -9.73 7.74
N GLY A 120 0.67 -9.65 8.53
CA GLY A 120 0.70 -8.87 9.78
C GLY A 120 0.40 -7.40 9.53
N TYR A 121 1.03 -6.81 8.52
CA TYR A 121 0.75 -5.44 8.13
C TYR A 121 -0.66 -5.24 7.56
N LEU A 122 -1.21 -6.19 6.80
CA LEU A 122 -2.60 -6.13 6.34
C LEU A 122 -3.57 -6.10 7.54
N ILE A 123 -3.32 -6.94 8.57
CA ILE A 123 -4.10 -6.93 9.80
C ILE A 123 -3.99 -5.57 10.50
N SER A 124 -2.80 -4.97 10.55
CA SER A 124 -2.62 -3.62 11.10
C SER A 124 -3.42 -2.56 10.34
N VAL A 125 -3.43 -2.60 9.00
CA VAL A 125 -4.24 -1.70 8.17
C VAL A 125 -5.73 -1.84 8.50
N ILE A 126 -6.23 -3.08 8.64
CA ILE A 126 -7.64 -3.33 9.00
C ILE A 126 -7.96 -2.81 10.40
N ILE A 127 -7.09 -3.06 11.38
CA ILE A 127 -7.26 -2.55 12.75
C ILE A 127 -7.27 -1.02 12.74
N GLN A 128 -6.36 -0.38 12.01
CA GLN A 128 -6.32 1.07 11.90
C GLN A 128 -7.57 1.62 11.24
N ALA A 129 -8.03 1.05 10.13
CA ALA A 129 -9.26 1.45 9.47
C ALA A 129 -10.47 1.33 10.42
N GLY A 130 -10.55 0.26 11.20
CA GLY A 130 -11.60 0.08 12.21
C GLY A 130 -11.57 1.12 13.33
N VAL A 131 -10.38 1.44 13.86
CA VAL A 131 -10.22 2.45 14.92
C VAL A 131 -10.54 3.85 14.41
N VAL A 132 -10.03 4.23 13.24
CA VAL A 132 -10.29 5.54 12.64
C VAL A 132 -11.76 5.69 12.25
N GLY A 133 -12.36 4.65 11.64
CA GLY A 133 -13.78 4.63 11.32
C GLY A 133 -14.67 4.70 12.57
N GLY A 134 -14.31 3.98 13.63
CA GLY A 134 -14.99 4.05 14.92
C GLY A 134 -14.92 5.45 15.54
N PHE A 135 -13.75 6.09 15.49
CA PHE A 135 -13.60 7.48 15.94
C PHE A 135 -14.41 8.47 15.11
N MET A 136 -14.51 8.25 13.79
CA MET A 136 -15.32 9.08 12.90
C MET A 136 -16.81 9.05 13.30
N VAL A 137 -17.35 7.87 13.58
CA VAL A 137 -18.73 7.70 14.08
C VAL A 137 -18.91 8.32 15.46
N PHE A 138 -17.92 8.17 16.34
CA PHE A 138 -17.95 8.78 17.67
C PHE A 138 -17.97 10.32 17.60
N MET A 139 -17.11 10.92 16.79
CA MET A 139 -17.06 12.37 16.57
C MET A 139 -18.34 12.91 15.95
N SER A 140 -18.93 12.17 15.00
CA SER A 140 -20.22 12.53 14.38
C SER A 140 -21.31 12.70 15.44
N LYS A 141 -21.37 11.79 16.43
CA LYS A 141 -22.36 11.84 17.52
C LYS A 141 -22.09 12.97 18.52
N MET A 142 -20.83 13.28 18.80
CA MET A 142 -20.43 14.30 19.78
C MET A 142 -20.52 15.73 19.23
N CYS A 143 -20.32 15.92 17.92
CA CYS A 143 -20.32 17.24 17.31
C CYS A 143 -21.74 17.80 17.08
N GLY A 144 -22.79 16.98 17.25
CA GLY A 144 -24.19 17.44 17.28
C GLY A 144 -24.64 18.23 16.06
N SER A 145 -23.94 18.10 14.93
CA SER A 145 -24.20 18.90 13.74
C SER A 145 -25.16 18.17 12.83
N GLU A 146 -26.31 18.79 12.54
CA GLU A 146 -27.22 18.44 11.43
C GLU A 146 -26.56 18.58 10.04
N SER A 147 -25.24 18.84 9.97
CA SER A 147 -24.46 18.68 8.74
C SER A 147 -24.20 17.19 8.47
N ASP A 148 -25.30 16.50 8.20
CA ASP A 148 -25.37 15.13 7.69
C ASP A 148 -24.79 15.03 6.26
N THR A 149 -24.06 16.04 5.77
CA THR A 149 -23.59 16.12 4.38
C THR A 149 -22.65 14.99 4.01
N LEU A 150 -21.77 14.56 4.92
CA LEU A 150 -20.87 13.42 4.67
C LEU A 150 -21.56 12.06 4.78
N ALA A 151 -22.52 11.90 5.71
CA ALA A 151 -23.24 10.65 5.90
C ALA A 151 -24.33 10.46 4.82
N MET A 152 -25.02 11.54 4.44
CA MET A 152 -25.93 11.56 3.29
C MET A 152 -25.17 11.34 1.98
N ALA A 153 -23.99 11.97 1.77
CA ALA A 153 -23.19 11.71 0.58
C ALA A 153 -22.65 10.28 0.52
N ALA A 154 -22.26 9.69 1.65
CA ALA A 154 -21.88 8.28 1.74
C ALA A 154 -23.06 7.33 1.44
N SER A 155 -24.29 7.71 1.80
CA SER A 155 -25.50 6.91 1.50
C SER A 155 -25.88 6.90 0.02
N GLN A 156 -25.42 7.89 -0.75
CA GLN A 156 -25.63 7.95 -2.21
C GLN A 156 -24.65 7.07 -3.00
N VAL A 157 -23.59 6.58 -2.35
CA VAL A 157 -22.63 5.69 -2.98
C VAL A 157 -23.20 4.27 -3.03
N ASP A 158 -23.33 3.72 -4.23
CA ASP A 158 -23.72 2.31 -4.38
C ASP A 158 -22.74 1.41 -3.61
N ILE A 159 -23.30 0.50 -2.81
CA ILE A 159 -22.56 -0.49 -2.02
C ILE A 159 -21.50 -1.23 -2.86
N LYS A 160 -21.78 -1.45 -4.15
CA LYS A 160 -20.87 -2.09 -5.10
C LYS A 160 -19.52 -1.37 -5.21
N TYR A 161 -19.54 -0.05 -5.18
CA TYR A 161 -18.32 0.75 -5.26
C TYR A 161 -17.47 0.60 -4.00
N TYR A 162 -18.09 0.48 -2.82
CA TYR A 162 -17.37 0.16 -1.58
C TYR A 162 -16.72 -1.23 -1.65
N PHE A 163 -17.38 -2.23 -2.24
CA PHE A 163 -16.79 -3.55 -2.45
C PHE A 163 -15.58 -3.51 -3.37
N LEU A 164 -15.66 -2.76 -4.48
CA LEU A 164 -14.53 -2.55 -5.37
C LEU A 164 -13.38 -1.84 -4.63
N PHE A 165 -13.68 -0.76 -3.93
CA PHE A 165 -12.67 0.00 -3.17
C PHE A 165 -11.97 -0.86 -2.10
N VAL A 166 -12.72 -1.55 -1.25
CA VAL A 166 -12.13 -2.40 -0.19
C VAL A 166 -11.39 -3.58 -0.79
N GLY A 167 -11.92 -4.19 -1.85
CA GLY A 167 -11.25 -5.26 -2.57
C GLY A 167 -9.91 -4.81 -3.15
N SER A 168 -9.89 -3.68 -3.86
CA SER A 168 -8.67 -3.11 -4.42
C SER A 168 -7.70 -2.60 -3.37
N LEU A 169 -8.19 -2.10 -2.24
CA LEU A 169 -7.35 -1.76 -1.10
C LEU A 169 -6.60 -2.99 -0.57
N ILE A 170 -7.30 -4.11 -0.37
CA ILE A 170 -6.68 -5.34 0.17
C ILE A 170 -5.74 -5.98 -0.86
N LEU A 171 -6.19 -6.16 -2.10
CA LEU A 171 -5.41 -6.80 -3.16
C LEU A 171 -4.20 -5.94 -3.55
N GLY A 172 -4.43 -4.64 -3.78
CA GLY A 172 -3.39 -3.64 -3.97
C GLY A 172 -2.38 -3.61 -2.84
N PHE A 173 -2.85 -3.57 -1.58
CA PHE A 173 -1.97 -3.60 -0.43
C PHE A 173 -1.07 -4.84 -0.43
N LEU A 174 -1.62 -6.04 -0.60
CA LEU A 174 -0.85 -7.29 -0.62
C LEU A 174 0.20 -7.31 -1.75
N MET A 175 -0.19 -6.83 -2.93
CA MET A 175 0.68 -6.70 -4.08
C MET A 175 1.84 -5.74 -3.78
N TYR A 176 1.54 -4.50 -3.42
CA TYR A 176 2.56 -3.48 -3.14
C TYR A 176 3.45 -3.84 -1.95
N ALA A 177 2.87 -4.29 -0.83
CA ALA A 177 3.60 -4.73 0.37
C ALA A 177 4.65 -5.80 0.04
N THR A 178 4.29 -6.74 -0.83
CA THR A 178 5.20 -7.81 -1.25
C THR A 178 6.35 -7.27 -2.09
N VAL A 179 6.08 -6.35 -3.01
CA VAL A 179 7.13 -5.75 -3.85
C VAL A 179 8.02 -4.84 -3.01
N TYR A 180 7.47 -3.99 -2.13
CA TYR A 180 8.25 -3.19 -1.17
C TYR A 180 9.18 -4.05 -0.33
N ALA A 181 8.65 -5.12 0.28
CA ALA A 181 9.47 -6.05 1.07
C ALA A 181 10.56 -6.73 0.24
N ALA A 182 10.24 -7.14 -0.99
CA ALA A 182 11.19 -7.78 -1.89
C ALA A 182 12.36 -6.85 -2.24
N PHE A 183 12.10 -5.60 -2.62
CA PHE A 183 13.14 -4.61 -2.93
C PHE A 183 13.97 -4.27 -1.68
N ALA A 184 13.31 -4.05 -0.55
CA ALA A 184 13.97 -3.73 0.72
C ALA A 184 14.89 -4.86 1.23
N SER A 185 14.59 -6.13 0.92
CA SER A 185 15.43 -7.25 1.33
C SER A 185 16.86 -7.18 0.77
N PHE A 186 17.07 -6.47 -0.34
CA PHE A 186 18.39 -6.24 -0.94
C PHE A 186 19.16 -5.06 -0.33
N ALA A 187 18.52 -4.23 0.50
CA ALA A 187 19.21 -3.14 1.18
C ALA A 187 20.01 -3.66 2.38
N ASP A 188 21.12 -3.00 2.68
CA ASP A 188 21.93 -3.30 3.87
C ASP A 188 21.68 -2.28 5.00
N ASN A 189 21.18 -1.10 4.66
CA ASN A 189 20.81 -0.03 5.59
C ASN A 189 19.53 0.71 5.12
N SER A 190 18.93 1.52 5.99
CA SER A 190 17.67 2.23 5.72
C SER A 190 17.77 3.23 4.57
N GLN A 191 18.95 3.82 4.36
CA GLN A 191 19.19 4.78 3.28
C GLN A 191 19.18 4.09 1.91
N ASP A 192 19.85 2.94 1.78
CA ASP A 192 19.85 2.12 0.57
C ASP A 192 18.44 1.60 0.26
N SER A 193 17.66 1.23 1.28
CA SER A 193 16.28 0.78 1.13
C SER A 193 15.41 1.85 0.48
N THR A 194 15.53 3.08 0.96
CA THR A 194 14.79 4.23 0.42
C THR A 194 15.09 4.43 -1.07
N GLN A 195 16.34 4.25 -1.49
CA GLN A 195 16.73 4.33 -2.91
C GLN A 195 16.23 3.14 -3.73
N LEU A 196 16.23 1.93 -3.17
CA LEU A 196 15.79 0.72 -3.86
C LEU A 196 14.28 0.68 -4.08
N VAL A 197 13.49 1.23 -3.15
CA VAL A 197 12.02 1.26 -3.30
C VAL A 197 11.52 2.46 -4.10
N LEU A 198 12.39 3.46 -4.38
CA LEU A 198 12.00 4.67 -5.11
C LEU A 198 11.34 4.41 -6.47
N PRO A 199 11.83 3.49 -7.34
CA PRO A 199 11.16 3.19 -8.60
C PRO A 199 9.73 2.70 -8.42
N LEU A 200 9.47 1.89 -7.38
CA LEU A 200 8.13 1.41 -7.06
C LEU A 200 7.23 2.56 -6.59
N THR A 201 7.77 3.45 -5.76
CA THR A 201 7.07 4.66 -5.32
C THR A 201 6.75 5.58 -6.51
N MET A 202 7.65 5.70 -7.50
CA MET A 202 7.41 6.48 -8.72
C MET A 202 6.27 5.91 -9.56
N VAL A 203 6.19 4.58 -9.72
CA VAL A 203 5.07 3.92 -10.42
C VAL A 203 3.76 4.16 -9.70
N MET A 204 3.75 4.08 -8.38
CA MET A 204 2.57 4.36 -7.56
C MET A 204 2.15 5.84 -7.63
N MET A 205 3.10 6.76 -7.62
CA MET A 205 2.84 8.20 -7.82
C MET A 205 2.25 8.46 -9.22
N LEU A 206 2.78 7.79 -10.24
CA LEU A 206 2.23 7.87 -11.60
C LEU A 206 0.77 7.37 -11.63
N ALA A 207 0.46 6.26 -10.95
CA ALA A 207 -0.91 5.76 -10.83
C ALA A 207 -1.83 6.80 -10.16
N TYR A 208 -1.37 7.44 -9.09
CA TYR A 208 -2.13 8.51 -8.43
C TYR A 208 -2.41 9.69 -9.37
N LEU A 209 -1.39 10.17 -10.10
CA LEU A 209 -1.55 11.26 -11.06
C LEU A 209 -2.51 10.90 -12.19
N ILE A 210 -2.43 9.67 -12.72
CA ILE A 210 -3.36 9.18 -13.74
C ILE A 210 -4.77 9.11 -13.18
N GLY A 211 -4.94 8.64 -11.94
CA GLY A 211 -6.23 8.61 -11.24
C GLY A 211 -6.88 9.99 -11.17
N LEU A 212 -6.10 11.04 -10.83
CA LEU A 212 -6.60 12.42 -10.83
C LEU A 212 -7.07 12.89 -12.21
N VAL A 213 -6.42 12.45 -13.30
CA VAL A 213 -6.81 12.80 -14.67
C VAL A 213 -8.09 12.07 -15.09
N ILE A 214 -8.26 10.81 -14.67
CA ILE A 214 -9.47 10.01 -14.93
C ILE A 214 -10.68 10.64 -14.24
N LEU A 215 -10.55 11.02 -12.97
CA LEU A 215 -11.62 11.64 -12.19
C LEU A 215 -12.10 12.99 -12.75
N ARG A 216 -11.24 13.68 -13.51
CA ARG A 216 -11.58 14.94 -14.19
C ARG A 216 -12.37 14.76 -15.50
N GLY A 217 -12.76 13.53 -15.83
CA GLY A 217 -13.60 13.23 -17.00
C GLY A 217 -12.84 13.04 -18.30
N THR A 218 -11.56 12.66 -18.24
CA THR A 218 -10.76 12.45 -19.46
C THR A 218 -11.12 11.12 -20.15
N SER A 219 -11.59 11.19 -21.40
CA SER A 219 -12.21 10.09 -22.16
C SER A 219 -11.36 9.58 -23.34
N GLY A 220 -10.05 9.40 -23.13
CA GLY A 220 -9.16 8.84 -24.15
C GLY A 220 -9.13 7.30 -24.14
N ALA A 221 -8.79 6.65 -25.26
CA ALA A 221 -8.66 5.19 -25.31
C ALA A 221 -7.67 4.63 -24.26
N TRP A 222 -6.66 5.42 -23.86
CA TRP A 222 -5.71 5.05 -22.83
C TRP A 222 -6.34 4.88 -21.44
N SER A 223 -7.42 5.61 -21.11
CA SER A 223 -8.07 5.49 -19.80
C SER A 223 -8.87 4.19 -19.65
N LEU A 224 -9.11 3.48 -20.75
CA LEU A 224 -9.70 2.14 -20.74
C LEU A 224 -8.67 1.04 -20.43
N TYR A 225 -7.43 1.16 -20.91
CA TYR A 225 -6.46 0.05 -20.85
C TYR A 225 -5.43 0.20 -19.72
N VAL A 226 -4.98 1.43 -19.42
CA VAL A 226 -3.98 1.69 -18.38
C VAL A 226 -4.39 1.20 -16.98
N PRO A 227 -5.67 1.28 -16.57
CA PRO A 227 -6.12 0.71 -15.30
C PRO A 227 -5.97 -0.81 -15.18
N TYR A 228 -5.75 -1.54 -16.26
CA TYR A 228 -5.54 -2.99 -16.21
C TYR A 228 -4.06 -3.38 -16.26
N LEU A 229 -3.15 -2.43 -16.02
CA LEU A 229 -1.73 -2.73 -15.89
C LEU A 229 -1.41 -3.11 -14.43
N PRO A 230 -0.51 -4.09 -14.21
CA PRO A 230 -0.08 -4.47 -12.87
C PRO A 230 0.49 -3.27 -12.10
N LEU A 231 0.27 -3.27 -10.78
CA LEU A 231 0.55 -2.14 -9.86
C LEU A 231 -0.37 -0.93 -10.05
N LEU A 232 -0.72 -0.55 -11.28
CA LEU A 232 -1.62 0.58 -11.53
C LEU A 232 -3.08 0.24 -11.21
N SER A 233 -3.47 -1.01 -11.44
CA SER A 233 -4.83 -1.51 -11.28
C SER A 233 -5.47 -1.23 -9.94
N SER A 234 -4.76 -1.52 -8.86
CA SER A 234 -5.28 -1.34 -7.51
C SER A 234 -5.62 0.11 -7.16
N ILE A 235 -5.00 1.07 -7.84
CA ILE A 235 -5.24 2.51 -7.64
C ILE A 235 -6.27 3.01 -8.64
N LEU A 236 -6.23 2.54 -9.89
CA LEU A 236 -6.99 3.11 -11.00
C LEU A 236 -8.37 2.49 -11.22
N LEU A 237 -8.57 1.19 -10.98
CA LEU A 237 -9.86 0.52 -11.25
C LEU A 237 -11.03 1.12 -10.45
N PRO A 238 -10.88 1.44 -9.15
CA PRO A 238 -11.91 2.17 -8.44
C PRO A 238 -12.17 3.56 -9.04
N MET A 239 -11.19 4.20 -9.68
CA MET A 239 -11.36 5.56 -10.24
C MET A 239 -12.09 5.57 -11.58
N THR A 240 -12.03 4.47 -12.34
CA THR A 240 -12.77 4.31 -13.59
C THR A 240 -14.22 3.89 -13.39
N ALA A 241 -14.54 3.33 -12.22
CA ALA A 241 -15.87 2.89 -11.89
C ALA A 241 -16.84 4.08 -11.71
N GLN A 242 -17.91 4.10 -12.49
CA GLN A 242 -19.01 5.05 -12.32
C GLN A 242 -19.90 4.59 -11.16
N MET A 243 -19.94 5.35 -10.07
CA MET A 243 -20.58 4.94 -8.81
C MET A 243 -22.07 4.61 -8.96
N ASP A 244 -22.79 5.31 -9.84
CA ASP A 244 -24.24 5.17 -9.96
C ASP A 244 -24.69 4.06 -10.93
N THR A 245 -23.77 3.54 -11.75
CA THR A 245 -24.11 2.62 -12.85
C THR A 245 -23.31 1.32 -12.82
N ILE A 246 -22.46 1.13 -11.81
CA ILE A 246 -21.61 -0.06 -11.74
C ILE A 246 -22.44 -1.34 -11.54
N SER A 247 -22.12 -2.36 -12.33
CA SER A 247 -22.69 -3.69 -12.22
C SER A 247 -21.81 -4.59 -11.36
N TRP A 248 -22.42 -5.52 -10.61
CA TRP A 248 -21.68 -6.57 -9.88
C TRP A 248 -20.77 -7.40 -10.80
N GLY A 249 -21.15 -7.57 -12.08
CA GLY A 249 -20.31 -8.26 -13.06
C GLY A 249 -19.01 -7.50 -13.35
N MET A 250 -19.06 -6.17 -13.42
CA MET A 250 -17.87 -5.34 -13.60
C MET A 250 -16.97 -5.38 -12.37
N VAL A 251 -17.55 -5.20 -11.17
CA VAL A 251 -16.80 -5.31 -9.90
C VAL A 251 -16.08 -6.65 -9.80
N ALA A 252 -16.76 -7.75 -10.13
CA ALA A 252 -16.16 -9.08 -10.08
C ALA A 252 -15.00 -9.24 -11.08
N ILE A 253 -15.15 -8.74 -12.31
CA ILE A 253 -14.10 -8.79 -13.33
C ILE A 253 -12.87 -8.00 -12.87
N ASP A 254 -13.07 -6.77 -12.40
CA ASP A 254 -11.98 -5.89 -11.94
C ASP A 254 -11.21 -6.54 -10.79
N LEU A 255 -11.91 -7.08 -9.78
CA LEU A 255 -11.29 -7.76 -8.65
C LEU A 255 -10.61 -9.08 -9.04
N ILE A 256 -11.13 -9.82 -10.02
CA ILE A 256 -10.49 -11.03 -10.53
C ILE A 256 -9.18 -10.70 -11.23
N ILE A 257 -9.17 -9.67 -12.08
CA ILE A 257 -7.96 -9.23 -12.78
C ILE A 257 -6.91 -8.82 -11.73
N GLU A 258 -7.31 -8.00 -10.77
CA GLU A 258 -6.43 -7.54 -9.70
C GLU A 258 -5.92 -8.69 -8.84
N ALA A 259 -6.75 -9.70 -8.56
CA ALA A 259 -6.32 -10.90 -7.84
C ALA A 259 -5.31 -11.73 -8.64
N VAL A 260 -5.48 -11.86 -9.96
CA VAL A 260 -4.54 -12.56 -10.84
C VAL A 260 -3.19 -11.84 -10.85
N GLU A 261 -3.20 -10.51 -11.00
CA GLU A 261 -1.98 -9.69 -10.95
C GLU A 261 -1.29 -9.79 -9.59
N MET A 262 -2.05 -9.73 -8.50
CA MET A 262 -1.55 -9.91 -7.15
C MET A 262 -0.86 -11.27 -7.00
N VAL A 263 -1.48 -12.37 -7.44
CA VAL A 263 -0.86 -13.70 -7.37
C VAL A 263 0.43 -13.76 -8.17
N ALA A 264 0.45 -13.20 -9.38
CA ALA A 264 1.62 -13.17 -10.25
C ALA A 264 2.77 -12.38 -9.60
N LEU A 265 2.50 -11.18 -9.10
CA LEU A 265 3.51 -10.32 -8.48
C LEU A 265 3.97 -10.84 -7.12
N VAL A 266 3.10 -11.46 -6.32
CA VAL A 266 3.50 -12.13 -5.08
C VAL A 266 4.40 -13.34 -5.37
N ALA A 267 4.11 -14.11 -6.42
CA ALA A 267 4.96 -15.22 -6.83
C ALA A 267 6.36 -14.75 -7.28
N ILE A 268 6.44 -13.61 -7.97
CA ILE A 268 7.73 -13.01 -8.38
C ILE A 268 8.44 -12.39 -7.16
N GLY A 269 7.74 -11.58 -6.38
CA GLY A 269 8.25 -10.88 -5.21
C GLY A 269 8.75 -11.83 -4.13
N SER A 270 8.08 -12.96 -3.90
CA SER A 270 8.55 -13.99 -2.96
C SER A 270 9.87 -14.66 -3.39
N LYS A 271 10.09 -14.84 -4.70
CA LYS A 271 11.36 -15.32 -5.24
C LYS A 271 12.46 -14.28 -5.08
N LEU A 272 12.16 -13.00 -5.31
CA LEU A 272 13.08 -11.88 -5.12
C LEU A 272 13.46 -11.74 -3.64
N TYR A 273 12.48 -11.74 -2.74
CA TYR A 273 12.67 -11.66 -1.30
C TYR A 273 13.58 -12.78 -0.78
N ARG A 274 13.32 -14.03 -1.19
CA ARG A 274 14.15 -15.18 -0.77
C ARG A 274 15.62 -15.01 -1.16
N ARG A 275 15.92 -14.33 -2.27
CA ARG A 275 17.28 -14.08 -2.72
C ARG A 275 17.89 -12.87 -2.01
N GLY A 276 17.14 -11.78 -1.88
CA GLY A 276 17.64 -10.54 -1.29
C GLY A 276 17.94 -10.68 0.19
N ILE A 277 17.09 -11.39 0.94
CA ILE A 277 17.19 -11.46 2.40
C ILE A 277 18.48 -12.14 2.91
N VAL A 278 19.10 -12.99 2.07
CA VAL A 278 20.39 -13.66 2.36
C VAL A 278 21.56 -13.02 1.60
N SER A 279 21.30 -12.03 0.75
CA SER A 279 22.32 -11.33 -0.01
C SER A 279 22.91 -10.21 0.84
N TYR A 280 24.23 -10.20 1.00
CA TYR A 280 24.97 -9.10 1.60
C TYR A 280 25.82 -8.45 0.51
N GLY A 281 25.67 -7.15 0.27
CA GLY A 281 26.50 -6.38 -0.65
C GLY A 281 26.30 -6.58 -2.16
N GLU A 282 25.53 -7.58 -2.64
CA GLU A 282 25.19 -7.69 -4.08
C GLU A 282 23.89 -6.94 -4.41
N LYS A 283 24.03 -5.75 -5.04
CA LYS A 283 22.91 -4.94 -5.53
C LYS A 283 22.29 -5.60 -6.78
N PRO A 284 20.97 -5.89 -6.80
CA PRO A 284 20.34 -6.73 -7.82
C PRO A 284 20.33 -6.10 -9.23
N PHE A 285 20.37 -4.77 -9.34
CA PHE A 285 20.14 -4.09 -10.62
C PHE A 285 21.26 -4.31 -11.65
N PHE A 286 22.50 -4.57 -11.22
CA PHE A 286 23.65 -4.73 -12.13
C PHE A 286 24.32 -6.12 -12.12
N GLY A 287 23.94 -6.99 -11.19
CA GLY A 287 24.52 -8.34 -11.10
C GLY A 287 24.13 -9.27 -12.26
N TRP A 288 22.98 -9.04 -12.91
CA TRP A 288 22.52 -9.91 -14.00
C TRP A 288 23.28 -9.70 -15.32
N MET A 289 23.86 -8.51 -15.54
CA MET A 289 24.59 -8.19 -16.77
C MET A 289 26.08 -8.55 -16.72
N HIS A 290 26.67 -8.66 -15.53
CA HIS A 290 28.12 -8.90 -15.37
C HIS A 290 28.53 -10.30 -14.90
N LYS A 291 27.60 -11.14 -14.43
CA LYS A 291 27.94 -12.43 -13.81
C LYS A 291 27.83 -13.65 -14.73
N LYS A 292 27.86 -13.46 -16.05
CA LYS A 292 27.92 -14.59 -17.00
C LYS A 292 29.32 -14.92 -17.52
N ASN A 293 30.39 -14.18 -17.17
CA ASN A 293 31.70 -14.44 -17.78
C ASN A 293 32.98 -14.28 -16.93
N SER A 294 32.95 -13.87 -15.66
CA SER A 294 34.20 -13.57 -14.93
C SER A 294 34.62 -14.54 -13.82
N SER A 295 33.71 -15.37 -13.29
CA SER A 295 34.04 -16.28 -12.17
C SER A 295 34.53 -17.66 -12.60
N SER A 296 34.29 -18.09 -13.85
CA SER A 296 34.72 -19.40 -14.32
C SER A 296 36.14 -19.41 -14.92
N ASN A 297 36.74 -18.25 -15.23
CA ASN A 297 38.00 -18.19 -15.99
C ASN A 297 39.23 -17.74 -15.16
N ARG A 298 39.06 -17.35 -13.89
CA ARG A 298 40.19 -17.05 -12.99
C ARG A 298 40.74 -18.28 -12.29
N ASN A 299 39.87 -19.20 -11.88
CA ASN A 299 40.31 -20.39 -11.13
C ASN A 299 41.05 -21.40 -12.03
N TYR A 300 40.64 -21.59 -13.30
CA TYR A 300 41.37 -22.49 -14.22
C TYR A 300 42.77 -21.98 -14.63
N LYS A 301 43.02 -20.66 -14.60
CA LYS A 301 44.34 -20.11 -14.92
C LYS A 301 45.33 -20.25 -13.77
N GLN A 302 44.90 -20.19 -12.52
CA GLN A 302 45.81 -20.38 -11.38
C GLN A 302 46.29 -21.83 -11.25
N TYR A 303 45.40 -22.81 -11.38
CA TYR A 303 45.79 -24.23 -11.32
C TYR A 303 46.74 -24.66 -12.45
N ARG A 304 46.67 -24.03 -13.63
CA ARG A 304 47.55 -24.34 -14.76
C ARG A 304 48.95 -23.70 -14.65
N VAL A 305 49.11 -22.67 -13.81
CA VAL A 305 50.42 -22.06 -13.54
C VAL A 305 51.15 -22.85 -12.46
N GLU A 306 50.44 -23.33 -11.43
CA GLU A 306 51.02 -24.17 -10.37
C GLU A 306 51.35 -25.60 -10.84
N ALA A 307 50.67 -26.11 -11.86
CA ALA A 307 51.00 -27.42 -12.45
C ALA A 307 52.18 -27.39 -13.45
N ASN A 308 52.68 -26.21 -13.81
CA ASN A 308 53.79 -26.01 -14.76
C ASN A 308 55.04 -25.37 -14.11
N SER A 309 55.06 -25.25 -12.77
CA SER A 309 56.20 -24.80 -11.96
C SER A 309 56.67 -25.95 -11.07
#